data_AF-A0A3E5GPG4-F1
#
_entry.id   AF-A0A3E5GPG4-F1
#
_cell.length_a   1.000
_cell.length_b   1.000
_cell.length_c   1.000
_cell.angle_alpha   90.00
_cell.angle_beta   90.00
_cell.angle_gamma   90.00
#
_symmetry.space_group_name_H-M   'P 1'
#
loop_
_entity.id
_entity.type
_entity.pdbx_description
1 polymer ?
#
loop_
_entity_poly.entity_id
_entity_poly.type
_entity_poly.pdbx_seq_one_letter_code
_entity_poly.pdbx_strand_id
1 'polypeptide(L)'
;MKWIRESMTQIDLVDGEKKLAYIAYKNFRWLLYEGGEEWGIDLKIYEQHQVEEAQMAAVEELIRYHAEKAKLFRKARKEMAA
;
A
#
# COMPACT_ATOMS: atom_id res chain seq x y z
N MET A 1 -13.21 14.20 8.44
CA MET A 1 -13.41 12.80 8.02
C MET A 1 -12.31 12.02 8.73
N LYS A 2 -12.60 11.35 9.87
CA LYS A 2 -11.59 10.66 10.69
C LYS A 2 -11.38 9.25 10.11
N TRP A 3 -10.50 9.12 9.11
CA TRP A 3 -10.37 7.89 8.32
C TRP A 3 -9.59 6.79 9.01
N ILE A 4 -8.70 7.12 9.97
CA ILE A 4 -7.82 6.13 10.58
C ILE A 4 -8.15 6.07 12.07
N ARG A 5 -9.19 5.29 12.41
CA ARG A 5 -9.41 4.84 13.78
C ARG A 5 -8.26 3.88 14.15
N GLU A 6 -7.89 3.86 15.43
CA GLU A 6 -6.89 2.95 16.04
C GLU A 6 -7.10 1.44 15.74
N SER A 7 -8.25 1.07 15.15
CA SER A 7 -8.58 -0.31 14.75
C SER A 7 -8.27 -0.65 13.29
N MET A 8 -7.87 0.31 12.45
CA MET A 8 -7.64 0.07 11.02
C MET A 8 -6.16 -0.25 10.76
N THR A 9 -5.74 -1.44 11.20
CA THR A 9 -4.38 -1.96 10.99
C THR A 9 -4.17 -2.58 9.61
N GLN A 10 -5.21 -2.64 8.77
CA GLN A 10 -5.15 -3.26 7.46
C GLN A 10 -6.13 -2.61 6.46
N ILE A 11 -5.70 -2.48 5.20
CA ILE A 11 -6.45 -2.00 4.05
C ILE A 11 -6.32 -3.06 2.96
N ASP A 12 -7.43 -3.67 2.56
CA ASP A 12 -7.43 -4.66 1.48
C ASP A 12 -7.51 -3.98 0.12
N LEU A 13 -6.60 -4.35 -0.79
CA LEU A 13 -6.61 -3.93 -2.19
C LEU A 13 -7.31 -5.02 -3.00
N VAL A 14 -8.47 -4.68 -3.57
CA VAL A 14 -9.36 -5.63 -4.25
C VAL A 14 -9.64 -5.17 -5.68
N ASP A 15 -9.90 -6.13 -6.57
CA ASP A 15 -10.47 -5.92 -7.90
C ASP A 15 -11.78 -6.70 -7.98
N GLY A 16 -12.91 -5.99 -7.86
CA GLY A 16 -14.21 -6.60 -7.59
C GLY A 16 -14.21 -7.32 -6.24
N GLU A 17 -14.56 -8.61 -6.25
CA GLU A 17 -14.56 -9.48 -5.06
C GLU A 17 -13.19 -10.15 -4.80
N LYS A 18 -12.23 -10.00 -5.72
CA LYS A 18 -10.93 -10.66 -5.62
C LYS A 18 -9.95 -9.79 -4.85
N LYS A 19 -9.46 -10.30 -3.71
CA LYS A 19 -8.31 -9.72 -3.01
C LYS A 19 -7.03 -9.89 -3.82
N LEU A 20 -6.37 -8.77 -4.11
CA LEU A 20 -5.12 -8.72 -4.86
C LEU A 20 -3.92 -8.58 -3.92
N ALA A 21 -4.03 -7.66 -2.96
CA ALA A 21 -2.99 -7.33 -2.01
C ALA A 21 -3.62 -6.76 -0.72
N TYR A 22 -2.82 -6.49 0.30
CA TYR A 22 -3.26 -5.70 1.44
C TYR A 22 -2.12 -4.85 2.00
N ILE A 23 -2.47 -3.69 2.54
CA ILE A 23 -1.56 -2.78 3.23
C ILE A 23 -1.84 -2.92 4.72
N ALA A 24 -0.83 -3.22 5.53
CA ALA A 24 -0.96 -3.37 6.98
C ALA A 24 -0.04 -2.42 7.74
N TYR A 25 -0.51 -1.93 8.88
CA TYR A 25 0.28 -1.10 9.78
C TYR A 25 0.85 -1.94 10.92
N LYS A 26 2.16 -1.89 11.10
CA LYS A 26 2.87 -2.59 12.18
C LYS A 26 4.11 -1.81 12.59
N ASN A 27 4.28 -1.54 13.89
CA ASN A 27 5.49 -0.92 14.44
C ASN A 27 5.94 0.37 13.72
N PHE A 28 5.02 1.33 13.51
CA PHE A 28 5.30 2.58 12.79
C PHE A 28 5.70 2.40 11.32
N ARG A 29 5.35 1.25 10.73
CA ARG A 29 5.61 0.93 9.33
C ARG A 29 4.33 0.50 8.63
N TRP A 30 4.12 1.00 7.42
CA TRP A 30 3.11 0.48 6.52
C TRP A 30 3.73 -0.55 5.58
N LEU A 31 3.05 -1.68 5.40
CA LEU A 31 3.53 -2.85 4.67
C LEU A 31 2.50 -3.28 3.63
N LEU A 32 2.86 -3.22 2.35
CA LEU A 32 2.12 -3.83 1.25
C LEU A 32 2.54 -5.29 1.11
N TYR A 33 1.55 -6.20 1.15
CA TYR A 33 1.71 -7.62 0.91
C TYR A 33 1.03 -8.00 -0.42
N GLU A 34 1.81 -8.48 -1.37
CA GLU A 34 1.32 -8.87 -2.70
C GLU A 34 2.04 -10.13 -3.19
N GLY A 35 1.31 -11.22 -3.43
CA GLY A 35 1.85 -12.41 -4.10
C GLY A 35 3.04 -13.10 -3.39
N GLY A 36 3.21 -12.88 -2.08
CA GLY A 36 4.35 -13.40 -1.31
C GLY A 36 5.53 -12.43 -1.18
N GLU A 37 5.46 -11.26 -1.81
CA GLU A 37 6.41 -10.16 -1.65
C GLU A 37 5.88 -9.13 -0.63
N GLU A 38 6.81 -8.50 0.09
CA GLU A 38 6.53 -7.41 1.05
C GLU A 38 7.26 -6.13 0.60
N TRP A 39 6.54 -5.01 0.56
CA TRP A 39 7.12 -3.69 0.40
C TRP A 39 6.67 -2.79 1.54
N GLY A 40 7.52 -1.90 2.06
CA GLY A 40 7.17 -1.14 3.25
C GLY A 40 7.77 0.24 3.34
N ILE A 41 7.03 1.13 4.00
CA ILE A 41 7.42 2.52 4.27
C ILE A 41 7.40 2.75 5.77
N ASP A 42 8.55 3.14 6.30
CA ASP A 42 8.70 3.55 7.70
C ASP A 42 8.19 4.98 7.88
N LEU A 43 7.36 5.19 8.90
CA LEU A 43 6.87 6.52 9.24
C LEU A 43 7.89 7.24 10.11
N LYS A 44 8.53 8.27 9.56
CA LYS A 44 9.38 9.19 10.31
C LYS A 44 8.52 10.30 10.90
N ILE A 45 7.96 10.05 12.07
CA ILE A 45 7.09 10.99 12.78
C ILE A 45 7.90 11.68 13.88
N TYR A 46 8.05 13.00 13.80
CA TYR A 46 8.72 13.81 14.83
C TYR A 46 7.72 14.48 15.77
N GLU A 47 6.52 14.81 15.27
CA GLU A 47 5.47 15.48 16.04
C GLU A 47 4.09 14.85 15.81
N GLN A 48 3.24 14.89 16.84
CA GLN A 48 1.93 14.21 16.84
C GLN A 48 0.98 14.70 15.74
N HIS A 49 1.08 15.97 15.35
CA HIS A 49 0.23 16.55 14.30
C HIS A 49 0.62 16.09 12.88
N GLN A 50 1.85 15.58 12.69
CA GLN A 50 2.34 15.06 11.41
C GLN A 50 1.97 13.59 11.18
N VAL A 51 1.42 12.93 12.20
CA VAL A 51 1.08 11.49 12.13
C VAL A 51 0.10 11.23 11.00
N GLU A 52 -1.00 11.98 10.93
CA GLU A 52 -2.06 11.73 9.95
C GLU A 52 -1.57 11.96 8.51
N GLU A 53 -0.81 13.03 8.27
CA GLU A 53 -0.20 13.32 6.97
C GLU A 53 0.81 12.25 6.55
N ALA A 54 1.71 11.84 7.46
CA ALA A 54 2.70 10.81 7.17
C ALA A 54 2.05 9.45 6.91
N GLN A 55 0.99 9.11 7.66
CA GLN A 55 0.21 7.89 7.46
C GLN A 55 -0.45 7.89 6.09
N MET A 56 -1.10 8.99 5.71
CA MET A 56 -1.78 9.13 4.41
C MET A 56 -0.78 9.05 3.25
N ALA A 57 0.33 9.78 3.34
CA ALA A 57 1.38 9.78 2.31
C ALA A 57 1.99 8.38 2.11
N ALA A 58 2.23 7.64 3.20
CA ALA A 58 2.75 6.28 3.11
C ALA A 58 1.75 5.32 2.44
N VAL A 59 0.47 5.39 2.80
CA VAL A 59 -0.57 4.57 2.17
C VAL A 59 -0.73 4.91 0.69
N GLU A 60 -0.77 6.19 0.34
CA GLU A 60 -0.86 6.65 -1.06
C GLU A 60 0.30 6.13 -1.91
N GLU A 61 1.53 6.21 -1.38
CA GLU A 61 2.72 5.73 -2.06
C GLU A 61 2.69 4.21 -2.28
N LEU A 62 2.22 3.43 -1.30
CA LEU A 62 2.06 1.98 -1.45
C LEU A 62 1.00 1.61 -2.50
N ILE A 63 -0.12 2.34 -2.54
CA ILE A 63 -1.15 2.17 -3.58
C ILE A 63 -0.58 2.52 -4.96
N ARG A 64 0.16 3.63 -5.07
CA ARG A 64 0.80 4.05 -6.32
C ARG A 64 1.79 2.99 -6.81
N TYR A 65 2.65 2.49 -5.93
CA TYR A 65 3.61 1.44 -6.23
C TYR A 65 2.92 0.17 -6.75
N HIS A 66 1.86 -0.30 -6.08
CA HIS A 66 1.08 -1.45 -6.53
C HIS A 66 0.51 -1.24 -7.95
N ALA A 67 -0.07 -0.06 -8.21
CA ALA A 67 -0.61 0.26 -9.53
C ALA A 67 0.46 0.34 -10.63
N GLU A 68 1.63 0.92 -10.34
CA GLU A 68 2.76 0.99 -11.28
C GLU A 68 3.33 -0.40 -11.60
N LYS A 69 3.51 -1.23 -10.57
CA LYS A 69 3.94 -2.63 -10.71
C LYS A 69 2.97 -3.43 -11.58
N ALA A 70 1.66 -3.28 -11.34
CA ALA A 70 0.63 -3.91 -12.18
C ALA A 70 0.70 -3.46 -13.65
N LYS A 71 0.99 -2.18 -13.92
CA LYS A 71 1.18 -1.67 -15.29
C LYS A 71 2.42 -2.30 -15.96
N LEU A 72 3.54 -2.38 -15.24
CA LEU A 72 4.78 -2.99 -15.75
C LEU A 72 4.57 -4.46 -16.13
N PHE A 73 3.92 -5.25 -15.27
CA PHE A 73 3.61 -6.64 -15.58
C PHE A 73 2.70 -6.79 -16.81
N ARG A 74 1.67 -5.96 -16.94
CA ARG A 74 0.80 -5.96 -18.13
C ARG A 74 1.57 -5.64 -19.41
N LYS A 75 2.54 -4.71 -19.35
CA LYS A 75 3.41 -4.38 -20.48
C LYS A 75 4.33 -5.53 -20.83
N ALA A 76 5.06 -6.09 -19.86
CA ALA A 76 5.98 -7.21 -20.07
C ALA A 76 5.26 -8.44 -20.66
N ARG A 77 4.02 -8.73 -20.21
CA ARG A 77 3.22 -9.82 -20.77
C ARG A 77 2.82 -9.60 -22.23
N LYS A 78 2.58 -8.36 -22.65
CA LYS A 78 2.31 -8.03 -24.07
C LYS A 78 3.55 -8.20 -24.93
N GLU A 79 4.71 -7.77 -24.43
CA GLU A 79 5.99 -7.85 -25.16
C GLU A 79 6.48 -9.30 -25.29
N MET A 80 6.28 -10.16 -24.29
CA MET A 80 6.61 -11.59 -24.38
C MET A 80 5.64 -12.42 -25.22
N ALA A 81 4.46 -11.87 -25.55
CA ALA A 81 3.45 -12.53 -26.37
C ALA A 81 3.50 -12.13 -27.86
N ALA A 82 4.41 -11.22 -28.21
CA ALA A 82 4.69 -10.77 -29.58
C ALA A 82 5.92 -11.48 -30.15
#